data_AF-A0A929H3C9-F1
#
_entry.id   AF-A0A929H3C9-F1
#
_cell.length_a   1.000
_cell.length_b   1.000
_cell.length_c   1.000
_cell.angle_alpha   90.00
_cell.angle_beta   90.00
_cell.angle_gamma   90.00
#
_symmetry.space_group_name_H-M   'P 1'
#
loop_
_entity.id
_entity.type
_entity.pdbx_description
1 polymer ?
#
loop_
_entity_poly.entity_id
_entity_poly.type
_entity_poly.pdbx_seq_one_letter_code
_entity_poly.pdbx_strand_id
1 'polypeptide(L)'
;MDQGKNADYKLVKSLKKGDLFAFDQLFSKYSKKLYYFAKGYLGSKEDAEGLVQEVFLMVWDKRKELKEHLSFNAFLYTVTYNAIRKYFRKKARAKKYLDKFLDDYDGKHNK
;
A
#
# COMPACT_ATOMS: atom_id res chain seq x y z
N MET A 1 -18.04 21.76 -9.23
CA MET A 1 -17.40 20.56 -8.61
C MET A 1 -16.35 20.01 -9.59
N ASP A 2 -15.14 20.58 -9.68
CA ASP A 2 -14.05 19.99 -10.51
C ASP A 2 -12.65 20.60 -10.28
N GLN A 3 -12.30 21.06 -9.07
CA GLN A 3 -10.94 21.58 -8.83
C GLN A 3 -9.91 20.49 -8.49
N GLY A 4 -10.36 19.30 -8.07
CA GLY A 4 -9.49 18.20 -7.62
C GLY A 4 -8.82 17.41 -8.76
N LYS A 5 -9.52 17.13 -9.86
CA LYS A 5 -8.99 16.35 -11.00
C LYS A 5 -7.81 17.06 -11.67
N ASN A 6 -7.89 18.39 -11.79
CA ASN A 6 -6.88 19.18 -12.49
C ASN A 6 -5.57 19.32 -11.70
N ALA A 7 -5.66 19.41 -10.36
CA ALA A 7 -4.48 19.45 -9.49
C ALA A 7 -3.72 18.11 -9.50
N ASP A 8 -4.44 16.98 -9.36
CA ASP A 8 -3.81 15.65 -9.40
C ASP A 8 -3.21 15.34 -10.76
N TYR A 9 -3.89 15.72 -11.85
CA TYR A 9 -3.36 15.59 -13.21
C TYR A 9 -1.97 16.24 -13.34
N LYS A 10 -1.81 17.49 -12.88
CA LYS A 10 -0.54 18.21 -12.95
C LYS A 10 0.54 17.54 -12.10
N LEU A 11 0.21 17.16 -10.87
CA LEU A 11 1.15 16.49 -9.97
C LEU A 11 1.59 15.13 -10.51
N VAL A 12 0.67 14.31 -11.02
CA VAL A 12 1.01 13.02 -11.64
C VAL A 12 1.87 13.22 -12.89
N LYS A 13 1.57 14.22 -13.71
CA LYS A 13 2.38 14.56 -14.89
C LYS A 13 3.81 14.97 -14.52
N SER A 14 4.00 15.74 -13.45
CA SER A 14 5.32 16.09 -12.93
C SER A 14 6.03 14.88 -12.30
N LEU A 15 5.32 14.09 -11.49
CA LEU A 15 5.81 12.86 -10.89
C LEU A 15 6.36 11.89 -11.94
N LYS A 16 5.68 11.74 -13.10
CA LYS A 16 6.16 10.92 -14.24
C LYS A 16 7.56 11.32 -14.72
N LYS A 17 7.92 12.60 -14.59
CA LYS A 17 9.24 13.14 -14.96
C LYS A 17 10.28 12.99 -13.85
N GLY A 18 9.93 12.40 -12.71
CA GLY A 18 10.82 12.21 -11.56
C GLY A 18 10.84 13.39 -10.58
N ASP A 19 9.83 14.26 -10.62
CA ASP A 19 9.71 15.39 -9.68
C ASP A 19 9.38 14.89 -8.26
N LEU A 20 10.34 15.04 -7.34
CA LEU A 20 10.19 14.69 -5.92
C LEU A 20 9.20 15.59 -5.20
N PHE A 21 9.11 16.87 -5.57
CA PHE A 21 8.16 17.78 -4.95
C PHE A 21 6.72 17.39 -5.29
N ALA A 22 6.48 16.92 -6.51
CA ALA A 22 5.19 16.36 -6.90
C ALA A 22 4.86 15.08 -6.12
N PHE A 23 5.84 14.22 -5.87
CA PHE A 23 5.69 13.04 -5.03
C PHE A 23 5.27 13.42 -3.60
N ASP A 24 5.99 14.36 -2.98
CA ASP A 24 5.72 14.80 -1.60
C ASP A 24 4.33 15.42 -1.44
N GLN A 25 3.87 16.18 -2.43
CA GLN A 25 2.52 16.73 -2.43
C GLN A 25 1.45 15.64 -2.51
N LEU A 26 1.64 14.65 -3.39
CA LEU A 26 0.72 13.51 -3.49
C LEU A 26 0.76 12.68 -2.20
N PHE A 27 1.94 12.45 -1.63
CA PHE A 27 2.09 11.77 -0.35
C PHE A 27 1.32 12.50 0.75
N SER A 28 1.57 13.79 0.94
CA SER A 28 0.91 14.62 1.95
C SER A 28 -0.61 14.64 1.81
N LYS A 29 -1.11 14.66 0.56
CA LYS A 29 -2.54 14.71 0.26
C LYS A 29 -3.27 13.39 0.57
N TYR A 30 -2.63 12.24 0.36
CA TYR A 30 -3.31 10.94 0.39
C TYR A 30 -2.86 10.01 1.52
N SER A 31 -1.65 10.13 2.04
CA SER A 31 -1.08 9.21 3.04
C SER A 31 -1.98 9.02 4.26
N LYS A 32 -2.50 10.10 4.84
CA LYS A 32 -3.41 10.04 6.00
C LYS A 32 -4.70 9.28 5.70
N LYS A 33 -5.29 9.46 4.51
CA LYS A 33 -6.52 8.77 4.12
C LYS A 33 -6.28 7.28 3.89
N LEU A 34 -5.18 6.95 3.22
CA LEU A 34 -4.77 5.57 3.00
C LEU A 34 -4.38 4.87 4.30
N TYR A 35 -3.77 5.59 5.25
CA TYR A 35 -3.46 5.08 6.58
C TYR A 35 -4.73 4.63 7.30
N TYR A 36 -5.76 5.48 7.41
CA TYR A 36 -7.01 5.08 8.08
C TYR A 36 -7.72 3.95 7.34
N PHE A 37 -7.70 3.98 6.01
CA PHE A 37 -8.23 2.90 5.20
C PHE A 37 -7.53 1.56 5.51
N ALA A 38 -6.20 1.52 5.46
CA ALA A 38 -5.42 0.33 5.77
C ALA A 38 -5.57 -0.10 7.23
N LYS A 39 -5.52 0.84 8.17
CA LYS A 39 -5.68 0.60 9.62
C LYS A 39 -7.00 -0.08 9.95
N GLY A 40 -8.09 0.28 9.25
CA GLY A 40 -9.39 -0.38 9.40
C GLY A 40 -9.38 -1.88 9.06
N TYR A 41 -8.49 -2.32 8.17
CA TYR A 41 -8.30 -3.74 7.87
C TYR A 41 -7.23 -4.40 8.74
N LEU A 42 -6.07 -3.73 8.92
CA LEU A 42 -4.87 -4.36 9.50
C LEU A 42 -4.87 -4.35 11.03
N GLY A 43 -5.58 -3.42 11.67
CA GLY A 43 -5.69 -3.33 13.13
C GLY A 43 -4.41 -2.85 13.85
N SER A 44 -3.20 -3.01 13.29
CA SER A 44 -1.94 -2.45 13.82
C SER A 44 -1.60 -1.11 13.18
N LYS A 45 -1.00 -0.20 13.98
CA LYS A 45 -0.60 1.13 13.50
C LYS A 45 0.62 0.99 12.61
N GLU A 46 1.58 0.23 13.08
CA GLU A 46 2.87 -0.05 12.46
C GLU A 46 2.68 -0.72 11.10
N ASP A 47 1.80 -1.74 11.05
CA ASP A 47 1.45 -2.43 9.81
C ASP A 47 0.77 -1.49 8.80
N ALA A 48 -0.12 -0.61 9.26
CA ALA A 48 -0.79 0.35 8.39
C ALA A 48 0.17 1.41 7.85
N GLU A 49 1.06 1.96 8.68
CA GLU A 49 2.12 2.89 8.26
C GLU A 49 3.05 2.24 7.24
N GLY A 50 3.53 1.02 7.52
CA GLY A 50 4.38 0.26 6.61
C GLY A 50 3.72 -0.05 5.27
N LEU A 51 2.42 -0.39 5.28
CA LEU A 51 1.67 -0.63 4.05
C LEU A 51 1.51 0.65 3.20
N VAL A 52 1.22 1.79 3.83
CA VAL A 52 1.16 3.08 3.13
C VAL A 52 2.52 3.42 2.51
N GLN A 53 3.62 3.19 3.23
CA GLN A 53 4.96 3.36 2.68
C GLN A 53 5.21 2.45 1.46
N GLU A 54 4.87 1.16 1.54
CA GLU A 54 5.00 0.22 0.40
C GLU A 54 4.20 0.69 -0.83
N VAL A 55 2.97 1.20 -0.61
CA VAL A 55 2.12 1.74 -1.68
C VAL A 55 2.78 2.94 -2.36
N PHE A 56 3.34 3.88 -1.58
CA PHE A 56 3.98 5.06 -2.16
C PHE A 56 5.33 4.76 -2.81
N LEU A 57 6.10 3.81 -2.30
CA LEU A 57 7.29 3.30 -2.99
C LEU A 57 6.91 2.68 -4.35
N MET A 58 5.83 1.89 -4.40
CA MET A 58 5.32 1.35 -5.67
C MET A 58 4.90 2.46 -6.63
N VAL A 59 4.25 3.52 -6.14
CA VAL A 59 3.88 4.69 -6.94
C VAL A 59 5.12 5.36 -7.52
N TRP A 60 6.17 5.53 -6.72
CA TRP A 60 7.44 6.10 -7.18
C TRP A 60 8.08 5.21 -8.25
N ASP A 61 8.23 3.91 -7.99
CA ASP A 61 8.89 2.98 -8.91
C ASP A 61 8.15 2.89 -10.24
N LYS A 62 6.82 2.83 -10.20
CA LYS A 62 5.96 2.73 -11.40
C LYS A 62 5.51 4.07 -11.95
N ARG A 63 6.08 5.19 -11.47
CA ARG A 63 5.61 6.54 -11.82
C ARG A 63 5.44 6.75 -13.31
N LYS A 64 6.38 6.26 -14.15
CA LYS A 64 6.37 6.42 -15.61
C LYS A 64 5.14 5.77 -16.27
N GLU A 65 4.58 4.73 -15.67
CA GLU A 65 3.44 3.97 -16.18
C GLU A 65 2.09 4.57 -15.75
N LEU A 66 2.08 5.54 -14.84
CA LEU A 66 0.85 6.16 -14.36
C LEU A 66 0.09 6.84 -15.52
N LYS A 67 -1.23 6.68 -15.53
CA LYS A 67 -2.12 7.32 -16.50
C LYS A 67 -2.67 8.61 -15.89
N GLU A 68 -2.09 9.75 -16.27
CA GLU A 68 -2.41 11.06 -15.71
C GLU A 68 -3.87 11.50 -15.94
N HIS A 69 -4.54 10.98 -16.97
CA HIS A 69 -5.93 11.29 -17.29
C HIS A 69 -6.94 10.48 -16.46
N LEU A 70 -6.49 9.48 -15.70
CA LEU A 70 -7.33 8.68 -14.81
C LEU A 70 -7.29 9.23 -13.37
N SER A 71 -8.27 8.82 -12.56
CA SER A 71 -8.33 9.22 -11.15
C SER A 71 -7.17 8.60 -10.36
N PHE A 72 -6.22 9.43 -9.96
CA PHE A 72 -5.11 9.02 -9.09
C PHE A 72 -5.61 8.51 -7.73
N ASN A 73 -6.68 9.11 -7.20
CA ASN A 73 -7.34 8.63 -5.98
C ASN A 73 -7.86 7.19 -6.15
N ALA A 74 -8.60 6.91 -7.22
CA ALA A 74 -9.11 5.56 -7.48
C ALA A 74 -7.96 4.55 -7.61
N PHE A 75 -6.92 4.92 -8.38
CA PHE A 75 -5.70 4.12 -8.51
C PHE A 75 -5.08 3.78 -7.15
N LEU A 76 -4.87 4.79 -6.28
CA LEU A 76 -4.30 4.62 -4.95
C LEU A 76 -5.09 3.63 -4.08
N TYR A 77 -6.42 3.77 -4.03
CA TYR A 77 -7.26 2.84 -3.26
C TYR A 77 -7.22 1.41 -3.84
N THR A 78 -7.19 1.26 -5.17
CA THR A 78 -7.02 -0.05 -5.80
C THR A 78 -5.70 -0.71 -5.42
N VAL A 79 -4.56 0.00 -5.55
CA VAL A 79 -3.25 -0.58 -5.21
C VAL A 79 -3.12 -0.83 -3.70
N THR A 80 -3.70 0.03 -2.87
CA THR A 80 -3.71 -0.13 -1.41
C THR A 80 -4.50 -1.38 -1.02
N TYR A 81 -5.70 -1.57 -1.57
CA TYR A 81 -6.50 -2.77 -1.31
C TYR A 81 -5.78 -4.05 -1.78
N ASN A 82 -5.10 -4.01 -2.92
CA ASN A 82 -4.27 -5.12 -3.38
C ASN A 82 -3.09 -5.42 -2.44
N ALA A 83 -2.45 -4.38 -1.89
CA ALA A 83 -1.41 -4.52 -0.88
C ALA A 83 -1.96 -5.16 0.40
N ILE A 84 -3.15 -4.75 0.86
CA ILE A 84 -3.84 -5.34 2.02
C ILE A 84 -4.10 -6.83 1.79
N ARG A 85 -4.63 -7.20 0.60
CA ARG A 85 -4.82 -8.60 0.22
C ARG A 85 -3.52 -9.39 0.19
N LYS A 86 -2.43 -8.80 -0.30
CA LYS A 86 -1.09 -9.40 -0.29
C LYS A 86 -0.58 -9.62 1.13
N TYR A 87 -0.75 -8.63 2.02
CA TYR A 87 -0.41 -8.72 3.44
C TYR A 87 -1.10 -9.92 4.11
N PHE A 88 -2.43 -10.03 3.97
CA PHE A 88 -3.17 -11.14 4.59
C PHE A 88 -2.80 -12.50 4.02
N ARG A 89 -2.55 -12.60 2.71
CA ARG A 89 -2.04 -13.85 2.10
C ARG A 89 -0.68 -14.25 2.67
N LYS A 90 0.22 -13.29 2.89
CA LYS A 90 1.53 -13.55 3.54
C LYS A 90 1.35 -14.03 4.97
N LYS A 91 0.48 -13.36 5.75
CA LYS A 91 0.19 -13.71 7.15
C LYS A 91 -0.43 -15.11 7.27
N ALA A 92 -1.38 -15.46 6.41
CA ALA A 92 -1.98 -16.79 6.38
C ALA A 92 -0.95 -17.89 6.05
N ARG A 93 -0.04 -17.64 5.10
CA ARG A 93 1.05 -18.57 4.76
C ARG A 93 2.01 -18.73 5.94
N ALA A 94 2.41 -17.63 6.59
CA ALA A 94 3.29 -17.66 7.76
C ALA A 94 2.67 -18.47 8.91
N LYS A 95 1.37 -18.25 9.19
CA LYS A 95 0.63 -19.03 10.18
C LYS A 95 0.67 -20.53 9.86
N LYS A 96 0.38 -20.92 8.60
CA LYS A 96 0.44 -22.33 8.18
C LYS A 96 1.81 -22.97 8.42
N TYR A 97 2.90 -22.24 8.17
CA TYR A 97 4.25 -22.75 8.45
C TYR A 97 4.55 -22.86 9.95
N LEU A 98 4.06 -21.90 10.75
CA LEU A 98 4.19 -21.94 12.19
C LEU A 98 3.43 -23.12 12.79
N ASP A 99 2.18 -23.32 12.39
CA ASP A 99 1.34 -24.44 12.85
C ASP A 99 2.06 -25.77 12.57
N LYS A 100 2.56 -25.97 11.34
CA LYS A 100 3.34 -27.16 10.97
C LYS A 100 4.61 -27.34 11.82
N PHE A 101 5.34 -26.25 12.08
CA PHE A 101 6.56 -26.31 12.88
C PHE A 101 6.27 -26.73 14.33
N LEU A 102 5.19 -26.22 14.91
CA LEU A 102 4.75 -26.59 16.26
C LEU A 102 4.32 -28.05 16.33
N ASP A 103 3.55 -28.53 15.34
CA ASP A 103 3.16 -29.95 15.24
C ASP A 103 4.40 -30.87 15.18
N ASP A 104 5.40 -30.52 14.37
CA ASP A 104 6.66 -31.27 14.23
C ASP A 104 7.52 -31.22 15.50
N TYR A 105 7.44 -30.13 16.30
CA TYR A 105 8.18 -29.96 17.56
C TYR A 105 7.54 -30.77 18.69
N ASP A 106 6.23 -30.64 18.88
CA ASP A 106 5.48 -31.35 19.92
C ASP A 106 5.52 -32.87 19.69
N GLY A 107 5.47 -33.31 18.42
CA GLY A 107 5.62 -34.72 18.05
C GLY A 107 6.99 -35.32 18.34
N LYS A 108 8.04 -34.50 18.50
CA LYS A 108 9.41 -34.94 18.82
C LYS A 108 9.73 -34.96 20.32
N HIS A 109 9.01 -34.18 21.13
CA HIS A 109 9.25 -34.08 22.57
C HIS A 109 8.27 -34.91 23.42
N ASN A 110 7.20 -35.44 22.84
CA ASN A 110 6.26 -36.37 23.48
C ASN A 110 6.56 -37.86 23.20
N LYS A 111 7.80 -38.20 22.83
CA LYS A 111 8.30 -39.58 22.63
C LYS A 111 9.60 -39.77 23.39
#